data_AF-A0A663LKU4-F1
#
_entry.id   AF-A0A663LKU4-F1
#
_cell.length_a   1.000
_cell.length_b   1.000
_cell.length_c   1.000
_cell.angle_alpha   90.00
_cell.angle_beta   90.00
_cell.angle_gamma   90.00
#
_symmetry.space_group_name_H-M   'P 1'
#
loop_
_entity.id
_entity.type
_entity.pdbx_description
1 polymer ?
#
loop_
_entity_poly.entity_id
_entity_poly.type
_entity_poly.pdbx_seq_one_letter_code
_entity_poly.pdbx_strand_id
1 'polypeptide(L)'
;MPTSAPGHAWSRLSLEEDEEAEDPLDAMISRTGCAAQHRELQECMAERQDWRHCQAQVRAFGECMARRQRPEEPHRLDLRKEGKKPNK
;
A
#
# COMPACT_ATOMS: atom_id res chain seq x y z
N MET A 1 8.57 45.20 -7.78
CA MET A 1 7.39 44.38 -8.11
C MET A 1 7.67 42.96 -7.61
N PRO A 2 6.89 42.41 -6.67
CA PRO A 2 7.16 41.09 -6.09
C PRO A 2 6.40 39.99 -6.85
N THR A 3 7.09 38.94 -7.32
CA THR A 3 6.41 37.69 -7.71
C THR A 3 7.27 36.46 -7.38
N SER A 4 6.79 35.71 -6.39
CA SER A 4 6.85 34.24 -6.24
C SER A 4 8.20 33.52 -6.15
N ALA A 5 8.57 33.11 -4.93
CA ALA A 5 8.90 31.70 -4.68
C ALA A 5 7.58 30.89 -4.61
N PRO A 6 7.50 29.55 -4.78
CA PRO A 6 8.55 28.55 -4.51
C PRO A 6 8.63 27.34 -5.49
N GLY A 7 9.84 26.87 -5.81
CA GLY A 7 10.02 25.54 -6.39
C GLY A 7 10.37 24.55 -5.30
N HIS A 8 9.41 23.72 -4.88
CA HIS A 8 9.70 22.60 -3.97
C HIS A 8 10.68 21.64 -4.68
N ALA A 9 11.95 21.68 -4.29
CA ALA A 9 12.92 20.64 -4.62
C ALA A 9 12.55 19.40 -3.82
N TRP A 10 11.57 18.63 -4.29
CA TRP A 10 11.28 17.33 -3.70
C TRP A 10 12.48 16.44 -4.00
N SER A 11 13.32 16.33 -2.99
CA SER A 11 14.23 15.23 -2.68
C SER A 11 14.52 14.31 -3.87
N ARG A 12 15.55 14.69 -4.62
CA ARG A 12 16.32 13.79 -5.49
C ARG A 12 17.15 12.80 -4.63
N LEU A 13 16.50 12.17 -3.67
CA LEU A 13 17.06 11.20 -2.74
C LEU A 13 16.11 10.01 -2.71
N SER A 14 15.99 9.26 -3.81
CA SER A 14 15.41 7.91 -3.75
C SER A 14 15.61 7.04 -5.00
N LEU A 15 16.57 7.30 -5.88
CA LEU A 15 16.59 6.65 -7.20
C LEU A 15 17.84 5.85 -7.55
N GLU A 16 18.78 5.66 -6.62
CA GLU A 16 20.07 5.02 -6.98
C GLU A 16 20.46 3.82 -6.10
N GLU A 17 19.58 3.25 -5.27
CA GLU A 17 19.94 2.04 -4.48
C GLU A 17 18.85 0.97 -4.33
N ASP A 18 17.71 1.09 -5.03
CA ASP A 18 16.55 0.22 -4.84
C ASP A 18 16.19 -0.58 -6.12
N GLU A 19 17.19 -1.02 -6.88
CA GLU A 19 16.95 -1.90 -8.05
C GLU A 19 16.85 -3.38 -7.66
N GLU A 20 17.10 -3.73 -6.38
CA GLU A 20 17.00 -5.10 -5.84
C GLU A 20 16.12 -5.22 -4.59
N ALA A 21 15.51 -4.15 -4.10
CA ALA A 21 14.59 -4.29 -2.96
C ALA A 21 13.26 -4.87 -3.46
N GLU A 22 12.86 -6.00 -2.88
CA GLU A 22 11.49 -6.49 -3.02
C GLU A 22 10.52 -5.38 -2.61
N ASP A 23 9.52 -5.11 -3.46
CA ASP A 23 8.54 -4.07 -3.20
C ASP A 23 7.92 -4.30 -1.80
N PRO A 24 7.84 -3.27 -0.94
CA PRO A 24 7.33 -3.41 0.42
C PRO A 24 5.92 -4.04 0.51
N LEU A 25 5.11 -3.91 -0.54
CA LEU A 25 3.81 -4.58 -0.65
C LEU A 25 3.98 -6.07 -0.94
N ASP A 26 4.88 -6.48 -1.84
CA ASP A 26 5.13 -7.89 -2.12
C ASP A 26 5.69 -8.61 -0.89
N ALA A 27 6.62 -7.98 -0.17
CA ALA A 27 7.11 -8.50 1.11
C ALA A 27 5.98 -8.68 2.14
N MET A 28 5.01 -7.76 2.19
CA MET A 28 3.83 -7.88 3.04
C MET A 28 2.94 -9.05 2.61
N ILE A 29 2.69 -9.18 1.31
CA ILE A 29 1.86 -10.24 0.72
C ILE A 29 2.48 -11.63 0.95
N SER A 30 3.80 -11.73 0.84
CA SER A 30 4.55 -12.96 1.13
C SER A 30 4.38 -13.38 2.59
N ARG A 31 4.35 -12.42 3.53
CA ARG A 31 4.10 -12.69 4.96
C ARG A 31 2.66 -13.10 5.27
N THR A 32 1.67 -12.62 4.50
CA THR A 32 0.27 -13.03 4.69
C THR A 32 -0.04 -14.39 4.08
N GLY A 33 0.82 -14.91 3.20
CA GLY A 33 0.59 -16.16 2.47
C GLY A 33 -0.43 -16.01 1.32
N CYS A 34 -0.72 -14.78 0.89
CA CYS A 34 -1.57 -14.48 -0.27
C CYS A 34 -0.77 -14.30 -1.57
N ALA A 35 0.52 -14.70 -1.57
CA ALA A 35 1.45 -14.52 -2.68
C ALA A 35 1.02 -15.27 -3.96
N ALA A 36 0.34 -16.41 -3.83
CA ALA A 36 -0.17 -17.14 -4.99
C ALA A 36 -1.24 -16.33 -5.75
N GLN A 37 -2.22 -15.77 -5.04
CA GLN A 37 -3.26 -14.95 -5.66
C GLN A 37 -2.70 -13.63 -6.21
N HIS A 38 -1.64 -13.11 -5.58
CA HIS A 38 -0.92 -11.95 -6.09
C HIS A 38 -0.21 -12.23 -7.42
N ARG A 39 0.51 -13.36 -7.54
CA ARG A 39 1.14 -13.77 -8.80
C ARG A 39 0.14 -13.97 -9.91
N GLU A 40 -0.97 -14.67 -9.65
CA GLU A 40 -2.05 -14.86 -10.63
C GLU A 40 -2.61 -13.51 -11.13
N LEU A 41 -2.74 -12.53 -10.23
CA LEU A 41 -3.16 -11.19 -10.60
C LEU A 41 -2.11 -10.47 -11.45
N GLN A 42 -0.83 -10.57 -11.07
CA GLN A 42 0.28 -10.01 -11.85
C GLN A 42 0.36 -10.63 -13.24
N GLU A 43 0.20 -11.95 -13.36
CA GLU A 43 0.19 -12.68 -14.64
C GLU A 43 -0.99 -12.24 -15.52
N CYS A 44 -2.18 -12.11 -14.96
CA CYS A 44 -3.33 -11.59 -15.71
C CYS A 44 -3.10 -10.15 -16.20
N MET A 45 -2.50 -9.30 -15.36
CA MET A 45 -2.16 -7.93 -15.73
C MET A 45 -1.02 -7.87 -16.75
N ALA A 46 -0.06 -8.80 -16.70
CA ALA A 46 1.02 -8.91 -17.68
C ALA A 46 0.48 -9.35 -19.05
N GLU A 47 -0.48 -10.29 -19.09
CA GLU A 47 -1.07 -10.79 -20.33
C GLU A 47 -2.07 -9.79 -20.93
N ARG A 48 -3.01 -9.28 -20.13
CA ARG A 48 -4.15 -8.50 -20.63
C ARG A 48 -4.01 -7.01 -20.44
N GLN A 49 -3.27 -6.57 -19.43
CA GLN A 49 -3.14 -5.17 -19.01
C GLN A 49 -4.49 -4.46 -18.76
N ASP A 50 -5.55 -5.24 -18.56
CA ASP A 50 -6.90 -4.75 -18.35
C ASP A 50 -7.49 -5.39 -17.08
N TRP A 51 -7.60 -4.57 -16.03
CA TRP A 51 -8.07 -5.01 -14.72
C TRP A 51 -9.53 -5.49 -14.72
N ARG A 52 -10.34 -5.11 -15.72
CA ARG A 52 -11.75 -5.53 -15.82
C ARG A 52 -11.84 -7.01 -16.15
N HIS A 53 -10.92 -7.50 -16.98
CA HIS A 53 -10.79 -8.92 -17.31
C HIS A 53 -10.13 -9.71 -16.18
N CYS A 54 -9.32 -9.06 -15.34
CA CYS A 54 -8.68 -9.66 -14.17
C CYS A 54 -9.52 -9.60 -12.88
N GLN A 55 -10.83 -9.30 -12.97
CA GLN A 55 -11.68 -9.15 -11.79
C GLN A 55 -11.74 -10.39 -10.91
N ALA A 56 -11.65 -11.59 -11.50
CA ALA A 56 -11.66 -12.84 -10.73
C ALA A 56 -10.42 -12.94 -9.82
N GLN A 57 -9.24 -12.63 -10.36
CA GLN A 57 -7.97 -12.63 -9.66
C GLN A 57 -7.94 -11.54 -8.59
N VAL A 58 -8.43 -10.34 -8.90
CA VAL A 58 -8.54 -9.23 -7.93
C VAL A 58 -9.44 -9.61 -6.75
N ARG A 59 -10.59 -10.25 -7.01
CA ARG A 59 -11.52 -10.70 -5.97
C ARG A 59 -10.88 -11.79 -5.09
N ALA A 60 -10.22 -12.78 -5.70
CA ALA A 60 -9.56 -13.86 -4.98
C ALA A 60 -8.44 -13.33 -4.06
N PHE A 61 -7.62 -12.39 -4.55
CA PHE A 61 -6.59 -11.73 -3.76
C PHE A 61 -7.20 -10.93 -2.61
N GLY A 62 -8.24 -10.13 -2.89
CA GLY A 62 -8.96 -9.35 -1.89
C GLY A 62 -9.60 -10.22 -0.80
N GLU A 63 -10.20 -11.36 -1.14
CA GLU A 63 -10.73 -12.31 -0.16
C GLU A 63 -9.64 -12.93 0.72
N CYS A 64 -8.49 -13.27 0.14
CA CYS A 64 -7.36 -13.80 0.91
C CYS A 64 -6.88 -12.78 1.96
N MET A 65 -6.69 -11.54 1.54
CA MET A 65 -6.27 -10.45 2.43
C MET A 65 -7.37 -10.12 3.45
N ALA A 66 -8.65 -10.12 3.04
CA ALA A 66 -9.80 -9.91 3.92
C ALA A 66 -9.89 -10.92 5.07
N ARG A 67 -9.52 -12.19 4.81
CA ARG A 67 -9.48 -13.25 5.83
C ARG A 67 -8.34 -13.05 6.83
N ARG A 68 -7.25 -12.38 6.42
CA ARG A 68 -6.08 -12.10 7.26
C ARG A 68 -6.21 -10.80 8.07
N GLN A 69 -6.92 -9.80 7.54
CA GLN A 69 -7.12 -8.50 8.18
C GLN A 69 -8.24 -8.47 9.24
N ARG A 70 -8.90 -9.61 9.51
CA ARG A 70 -9.88 -9.75 10.60
C ARG A 70 -9.19 -10.35 11.84
N PRO A 71 -9.30 -9.73 13.02
CA PRO A 71 -8.58 -8.55 13.52
C PRO A 71 -7.45 -8.93 14.51
N GLU A 72 -6.27 -8.33 14.34
CA GLU A 72 -5.65 -7.61 15.47
C GLU A 72 -5.77 -6.12 15.13
N GLU A 73 -6.82 -5.49 15.65
CA GLU A 73 -6.81 -4.05 15.94
C GLU A 73 -6.53 -3.98 17.45
N PRO A 74 -5.46 -3.28 17.88
CA PRO A 74 -5.59 -1.83 17.89
C PRO A 74 -4.27 -1.09 17.64
N HIS A 75 -4.15 -0.36 16.54
CA HIS A 75 -3.19 0.75 16.50
C HIS A 75 -3.65 1.99 15.70
N ARG A 76 -4.80 1.98 15.02
CA ARG A 76 -5.29 3.19 14.32
C ARG A 76 -6.30 4.06 15.08
N LEU A 77 -6.58 3.76 16.36
CA LEU A 77 -7.46 4.61 17.20
C LEU A 77 -6.72 5.66 18.05
N ASP A 78 -5.39 5.74 18.05
CA ASP A 78 -4.65 6.64 18.97
C ASP A 78 -4.24 8.01 18.41
N LEU A 79 -4.46 8.31 17.12
CA LEU A 79 -4.15 9.63 16.56
C LEU A 79 -5.25 10.71 16.77
N ARG A 80 -6.32 10.41 17.52
CA ARG A 80 -7.38 11.39 17.81
C ARG A 80 -7.58 11.72 19.29
N LYS A 81 -6.85 11.07 20.23
CA LYS A 81 -7.06 11.27 21.67
C LYS A 81 -6.17 12.34 22.32
N GLU A 82 -5.18 12.88 21.62
CA GLU A 82 -4.36 13.98 22.12
C GLU A 82 -5.04 15.33 21.83
N GLY A 83 -6.08 15.69 22.60
CA GLY A 83 -6.76 16.98 22.37
C GLY A 83 -7.86 17.41 23.34
N LYS A 84 -8.15 16.66 24.41
CA LYS A 84 -9.16 17.07 25.39
C LYS A 84 -8.72 16.73 26.81
N LYS A 85 -7.81 17.53 27.37
CA LYS A 85 -7.68 17.63 28.83
C LYS A 85 -8.52 18.83 29.30
N PRO A 86 -9.66 18.64 29.99
CA PRO A 86 -10.23 19.72 30.77
C PRO A 86 -9.34 19.91 32.01
N ASN A 87 -8.64 21.04 32.10
CA ASN A 87 -8.06 21.48 33.36
C ASN A 87 -9.00 22.53 33.99
N LYS A 88 -9.07 22.46 35.32
CA LYS A 88 -10.13 22.93 36.20
C LYS A 88 -10.16 24.44 36.37
#